data_AF-A0A7X6DDW2-F1
#
_entry.id   AF-A0A7X6DDW2-F1
#
_cell.length_a   1.000
_cell.length_b   1.000
_cell.length_c   1.000
_cell.angle_alpha   90.00
_cell.angle_beta   90.00
_cell.angle_gamma   90.00
#
_symmetry.space_group_name_H-M   'P 1'
#
loop_
_entity.id
_entity.type
_entity.pdbx_description
1 polymer ?
#
loop_
_entity_poly.entity_id
_entity_poly.type
_entity_poly.pdbx_seq_one_letter_code
_entity_poly.pdbx_strand_id
1 'polypeptide(L)'
;MLTAIEAHEQANSGDHVIGWKVDPDQRRTLLQRLPPKYSRAIADHVTLKPRVAADAPLPPPCRAEIVGRSDDRRGVEALVVRVDGSTDRPGGGTYHITWSLSPGRKARESNDAIARHGWQAIEPPIPVRLEPAVFP
;
A
#
# COMPACT_ATOMS: atom_id res chain seq x y z
N MET A 1 -15.33 -1.21 16.17
CA MET A 1 -14.59 -1.69 14.98
C MET A 1 -13.16 -1.90 15.42
N LEU A 2 -12.50 -2.98 14.97
CA LEU A 2 -11.08 -3.17 15.23
C LEU A 2 -10.28 -2.02 14.61
N THR A 3 -9.16 -1.65 15.21
CA THR A 3 -8.13 -0.80 14.62
C THR A 3 -7.23 -1.60 13.70
N ALA A 4 -6.41 -0.93 12.88
CA ALA A 4 -5.39 -1.60 12.07
C ALA A 4 -4.37 -2.36 12.94
N ILE A 5 -4.05 -1.85 14.13
CA ILE A 5 -3.14 -2.51 15.09
C ILE A 5 -3.79 -3.80 15.62
N GLU A 6 -5.03 -3.72 16.09
CA GLU A 6 -5.73 -4.91 16.61
C GLU A 6 -5.94 -5.98 15.53
N ALA A 7 -6.32 -5.58 14.30
CA ALA A 7 -6.43 -6.51 13.18
C ALA A 7 -5.07 -7.18 12.86
N HIS A 8 -3.97 -6.41 12.91
CA HIS A 8 -2.63 -6.96 12.73
C HIS A 8 -2.26 -7.97 13.83
N GLU A 9 -2.55 -7.65 15.09
CA GLU A 9 -2.18 -8.51 16.24
C GLU A 9 -3.01 -9.80 16.30
N GLN A 10 -4.29 -9.73 15.96
CA GLN A 10 -5.22 -10.87 16.02
C GLN A 10 -5.13 -11.81 14.80
N ALA A 11 -4.43 -11.40 13.74
CA ALA A 11 -4.30 -12.20 12.53
C ALA A 11 -3.36 -13.40 12.70
N ASN A 12 -3.96 -14.61 12.69
CA ASN A 12 -3.28 -15.90 12.66
C ASN A 12 -2.48 -16.10 11.36
N SER A 13 -1.48 -16.98 11.41
CA SER A 13 -0.60 -17.27 10.26
C SER A 13 -1.30 -18.07 9.15
N GLY A 14 -0.88 -17.81 7.91
CA GLY A 14 -1.35 -18.50 6.70
C GLY A 14 -0.55 -18.03 5.47
N ASP A 15 -1.16 -18.10 4.29
CA ASP A 15 -0.56 -17.74 3.00
C ASP A 15 -1.18 -16.50 2.35
N HIS A 16 -2.19 -15.88 2.97
CA HIS A 16 -2.87 -14.70 2.46
C HIS A 16 -2.24 -13.38 2.95
N VAL A 17 -2.72 -12.27 2.40
CA VAL A 17 -2.37 -10.91 2.82
C VAL A 17 -3.66 -10.18 3.20
N ILE A 18 -3.67 -9.46 4.31
CA ILE A 18 -4.74 -8.52 4.65
C ILE A 18 -4.26 -7.08 4.51
N GLY A 19 -5.21 -6.19 4.23
CA GLY A 19 -4.98 -4.76 4.13
C GLY A 19 -6.20 -4.08 3.54
N TRP A 20 -5.96 -3.15 2.62
CA TRP A 20 -7.01 -2.41 1.98
C TRP A 20 -6.82 -2.29 0.48
N LYS A 21 -7.90 -2.48 -0.26
CA LYS A 21 -7.99 -2.18 -1.68
C LYS A 21 -8.24 -0.68 -1.89
N VAL A 22 -7.60 -0.11 -2.90
CA VAL A 22 -7.88 1.26 -3.34
C VAL A 22 -9.24 1.28 -4.01
N ASP A 23 -10.11 2.21 -3.60
CA ASP A 23 -11.41 2.45 -4.24
C ASP A 23 -11.26 2.52 -5.77
N PRO A 24 -11.97 1.68 -6.56
CA PRO A 24 -11.73 1.56 -8.01
C PRO A 24 -11.86 2.87 -8.78
N ASP A 25 -12.82 3.73 -8.40
CA ASP A 25 -12.99 5.03 -9.03
C ASP A 25 -11.84 5.98 -8.71
N GLN A 26 -11.41 6.02 -7.45
CA GLN A 26 -10.23 6.78 -7.09
C GLN A 26 -8.96 6.23 -7.71
N ARG A 27 -8.80 4.90 -7.83
CA ARG A 27 -7.66 4.29 -8.54
C ARG A 27 -7.55 4.85 -9.95
N ARG A 28 -8.65 4.92 -10.69
CA ARG A 28 -8.69 5.49 -12.04
C ARG A 28 -8.26 6.96 -12.06
N THR A 29 -8.81 7.77 -11.15
CA THR A 29 -8.43 9.20 -11.03
C THR A 29 -6.97 9.38 -10.62
N LEU A 30 -6.47 8.57 -9.69
CA LEU A 30 -5.09 8.63 -9.23
C LEU A 30 -4.10 8.24 -10.34
N LEU A 31 -4.42 7.24 -11.16
CA LEU A 31 -3.60 6.86 -12.32
C LEU A 31 -3.50 7.97 -13.37
N GLN A 32 -4.53 8.80 -13.51
CA GLN A 32 -4.49 9.98 -14.38
C GLN A 32 -3.66 11.11 -13.76
N ARG A 33 -3.80 11.35 -12.45
CA ARG A 33 -3.11 12.42 -11.73
C ARG A 33 -1.63 12.13 -11.51
N LEU A 34 -1.28 10.87 -11.26
CA LEU A 34 0.07 10.37 -11.02
C LEU A 34 0.40 9.28 -12.05
N PRO A 35 0.74 9.64 -13.30
CA PRO A 35 1.03 8.66 -14.32
C PRO A 35 2.13 7.68 -13.87
N PRO A 36 1.91 6.35 -13.99
CA PRO A 36 2.92 5.33 -13.77
C PRO A 36 4.20 5.58 -14.56
N LYS A 37 5.36 5.44 -13.92
CA LYS A 37 6.65 5.54 -14.61
C LYS A 37 7.00 4.28 -15.40
N TYR A 38 6.61 3.11 -14.89
CA TYR A 38 6.90 1.81 -15.50
C TYR A 38 5.65 1.19 -16.14
N SER A 39 5.88 0.31 -17.11
CA SER A 39 4.84 -0.16 -18.02
C SER A 39 3.71 -0.95 -17.36
N ARG A 40 3.96 -1.63 -16.24
CA ARG A 40 2.93 -2.38 -15.52
C ARG A 40 2.40 -1.57 -14.34
N ALA A 41 1.28 -0.89 -14.55
CA ALA A 41 0.54 -0.25 -13.46
C ALA A 41 -0.08 -1.32 -12.53
N ILE A 42 0.22 -1.23 -11.24
CA ILE A 42 -0.36 -2.10 -10.20
C ILE A 42 -1.50 -1.33 -9.52
N ALA A 43 -1.15 -0.32 -8.70
CA ALA A 43 -2.07 0.64 -8.11
C ALA A 43 -3.30 0.00 -7.43
N ASP A 44 -3.13 -1.13 -6.75
CA ASP A 44 -4.26 -1.98 -6.32
C ASP A 44 -4.58 -1.86 -4.83
N HIS A 45 -3.60 -2.02 -3.94
CA HIS A 45 -3.86 -2.12 -2.51
C HIS A 45 -2.71 -1.56 -1.64
N VAL A 46 -3.03 -1.33 -0.37
CA VAL A 46 -2.11 -1.10 0.74
C VAL A 46 -2.08 -2.36 1.60
N THR A 47 -0.90 -2.93 1.83
CA THR A 47 -0.76 -4.11 2.70
C THR A 47 -0.73 -3.70 4.17
N LEU A 48 -1.49 -4.39 5.02
CA LEU A 48 -1.35 -4.35 6.47
C LEU A 48 -0.43 -5.48 6.96
N LYS A 49 -0.81 -6.74 6.71
CA LYS A 49 -0.04 -7.91 7.19
C LYS A 49 -0.03 -9.03 6.15
N PRO A 50 1.15 -9.51 5.73
CA PRO A 50 1.27 -10.70 4.89
C PRO A 50 1.31 -11.99 5.72
N ARG A 51 1.15 -13.13 5.06
CA ARG A 51 1.24 -14.49 5.64
C ARG A 51 0.22 -14.73 6.75
N VAL A 52 -1.01 -14.36 6.49
CA VAL A 52 -2.14 -14.53 7.41
C VAL A 52 -3.13 -15.58 6.90
N ALA A 53 -3.97 -16.11 7.79
CA ALA A 53 -5.07 -16.98 7.41
C ALA A 53 -6.12 -16.23 6.58
N ALA A 54 -6.86 -16.95 5.73
CA ALA A 54 -7.88 -16.36 4.85
C ALA A 54 -9.05 -15.71 5.61
N ASP A 55 -9.31 -16.17 6.83
CA ASP A 55 -10.34 -15.67 7.75
C ASP A 55 -9.80 -14.68 8.78
N ALA A 56 -8.56 -14.20 8.60
CA ALA A 56 -7.97 -13.20 9.51
C ALA A 56 -8.86 -11.94 9.59
N PRO A 57 -8.98 -11.32 10.77
CA PRO A 57 -9.76 -10.11 10.95
C PRO A 57 -9.24 -9.00 10.04
N LEU A 58 -10.15 -8.36 9.32
CA LEU A 58 -9.82 -7.25 8.44
C LEU A 58 -9.75 -5.94 9.24
N PRO A 59 -8.86 -5.01 8.84
CA PRO A 59 -8.92 -3.64 9.36
C PRO A 59 -10.24 -2.95 8.97
N PRO A 60 -10.61 -1.82 9.59
CA PRO A 60 -11.79 -1.07 9.20
C PRO A 60 -11.53 -0.28 7.90
N PRO A 61 -12.57 0.09 7.13
CA PRO A 61 -12.40 1.04 6.03
C PRO A 61 -11.83 2.36 6.55
N CYS A 62 -10.94 2.99 5.79
CA CYS A 62 -10.32 4.24 6.22
C CYS A 62 -10.12 5.24 5.08
N ARG A 63 -9.99 6.51 5.47
CA ARG A 63 -9.53 7.59 4.61
C ARG A 63 -8.07 7.85 4.92
N ALA A 64 -7.22 7.53 3.96
CA ALA A 64 -5.79 7.70 4.04
C ALA A 64 -5.33 8.81 3.09
N GLU A 65 -4.05 9.12 3.11
CA GLU A 65 -3.45 10.15 2.27
C GLU A 65 -2.18 9.63 1.61
N ILE A 66 -2.03 9.85 0.32
CA ILE A 66 -0.76 9.66 -0.38
C ILE A 66 0.11 10.88 -0.08
N VAL A 67 1.23 10.64 0.60
CA VAL A 67 2.16 11.68 1.10
C VAL A 67 3.51 11.66 0.38
N GLY A 68 3.78 10.67 -0.46
CA GLY A 68 5.03 10.61 -1.18
C GLY A 68 5.10 9.60 -2.31
N ARG A 69 6.14 9.73 -3.14
CA ARG A 69 6.47 8.84 -4.25
C ARG A 69 7.89 8.34 -4.11
N SER A 70 8.05 7.01 -4.03
CA SER A 70 9.34 6.33 -4.05
C SER A 70 9.56 5.71 -5.43
N ASP A 71 10.79 5.84 -5.93
CA ASP A 71 11.23 5.26 -7.19
C ASP A 71 12.67 4.75 -7.03
N ASP A 72 12.87 3.46 -7.21
CA ASP A 72 14.20 2.84 -7.14
C ASP A 72 15.07 3.11 -8.39
N ARG A 73 14.50 3.78 -9.40
CA ARG A 73 15.09 4.07 -10.72
C ARG A 73 15.54 2.81 -11.49
N ARG A 74 15.08 1.64 -11.07
CA ARG A 74 15.41 0.33 -11.62
C ARG A 74 14.17 -0.48 -12.02
N GLY A 75 12.97 0.08 -11.85
CA GLY A 75 11.72 -0.57 -12.25
C GLY A 75 10.72 -0.81 -11.12
N VAL A 76 10.89 -0.22 -9.94
CA VAL A 76 9.89 -0.26 -8.86
C VAL A 76 9.50 1.14 -8.46
N GLU A 77 8.20 1.38 -8.51
CA GLU A 77 7.59 2.61 -8.06
C GLU A 77 6.54 2.33 -7.00
N ALA A 78 6.52 3.14 -5.95
CA ALA A 78 5.55 3.04 -4.86
C ALA A 78 5.05 4.43 -4.45
N LEU A 79 3.79 4.50 -4.04
CA LEU A 79 3.23 5.68 -3.38
C LEU A 79 3.16 5.42 -1.88
N VAL A 80 3.80 6.28 -1.10
CA VAL A 80 3.78 6.22 0.37
C VAL A 80 2.44 6.77 0.86
N VAL A 81 1.81 6.01 1.76
CA VAL A 81 0.48 6.30 2.29
C VAL A 81 0.57 6.56 3.78
N ARG A 82 -0.14 7.56 4.26
CA ARG A 82 -0.40 7.84 5.66
C ARG A 82 -1.78 7.30 6.05
N VAL A 83 -1.82 6.35 6.97
CA VAL A 83 -3.04 5.75 7.52
C VAL A 83 -3.14 6.18 8.98
N ASP A 84 -4.27 6.77 9.37
CA ASP A 84 -4.51 7.25 10.74
C ASP A 84 -3.37 8.12 11.31
N GLY A 85 -2.82 9.00 10.46
CA GLY A 85 -1.76 9.93 10.84
C GLY A 85 -0.33 9.38 10.79
N SER A 86 -0.14 8.08 10.54
CA SER A 86 1.19 7.46 10.47
C SER A 86 1.49 6.86 9.10
N THR A 87 2.74 6.95 8.66
CA THR A 87 3.26 6.16 7.53
C THR A 87 3.81 4.81 7.96
N ASP A 88 4.01 4.61 9.26
CA ASP A 88 4.57 3.37 9.82
C ASP A 88 3.48 2.30 9.92
N ARG A 89 3.83 1.12 9.43
CA ARG A 89 2.95 -0.05 9.46
C ARG A 89 3.26 -0.93 10.68
N PRO A 90 2.25 -1.42 11.42
CA PRO A 90 2.44 -2.43 12.46
C PRO A 90 3.25 -3.63 11.95
N GLY A 91 4.17 -4.12 12.78
CA GLY A 91 5.10 -5.19 12.37
C GLY A 91 6.26 -4.73 11.48
N GLY A 92 6.32 -3.45 11.12
CA GLY A 92 7.44 -2.81 10.43
C GLY A 92 7.20 -2.47 8.96
N GLY A 93 8.03 -1.54 8.48
CA GLY A 93 7.95 -0.98 7.13
C GLY A 93 6.96 0.17 7.04
N THR A 94 6.73 0.63 5.81
CA THR A 94 5.94 1.82 5.52
C THR A 94 4.68 1.44 4.75
N TYR A 95 3.53 2.00 5.10
CA TYR A 95 2.33 1.85 4.29
C TYR A 95 2.56 2.42 2.89
N HIS A 96 2.25 1.62 1.87
CA HIS A 96 2.44 2.03 0.49
C HIS A 96 1.51 1.27 -0.45
N ILE A 97 1.29 1.87 -1.62
CA ILE A 97 0.71 1.23 -2.79
C ILE A 97 1.85 0.98 -3.76
N THR A 98 2.09 -0.27 -4.17
CA THR A 98 2.94 -0.51 -5.35
C THR A 98 2.26 0.16 -6.54
N TRP A 99 2.92 1.13 -7.14
CA TRP A 99 2.32 1.97 -8.18
C TRP A 99 2.56 1.38 -9.56
N SER A 100 3.82 1.14 -9.89
CA SER A 100 4.20 0.59 -11.19
C SER A 100 5.47 -0.24 -11.13
N LEU A 101 5.58 -1.19 -12.05
CA LEU A 101 6.67 -2.14 -12.12
C LEU A 101 7.18 -2.32 -13.56
N SER A 102 8.50 -2.44 -13.72
CA SER A 102 9.10 -2.96 -14.96
C SER A 102 8.92 -4.47 -15.07
N PRO A 103 9.06 -5.07 -16.27
CA PRO A 103 9.05 -6.51 -16.44
C PRO A 103 10.02 -7.23 -15.48
N GLY A 104 9.59 -8.35 -14.92
CA GLY A 104 10.38 -9.16 -13.98
C GLY A 104 10.43 -8.65 -12.54
N ARG A 105 10.02 -7.40 -12.27
CA ARG A 105 9.95 -6.84 -10.91
C ARG A 105 8.69 -7.32 -10.16
N LYS A 106 8.76 -7.34 -8.83
CA LYS A 106 7.72 -7.84 -7.91
C LYS A 106 7.28 -6.74 -6.95
N ALA A 107 5.99 -6.69 -6.62
CA ALA A 107 5.41 -5.68 -5.74
C ALA A 107 6.10 -5.61 -4.35
N ARG A 108 6.50 -6.76 -3.79
CA ARG A 108 7.21 -6.81 -2.50
C ARG A 108 8.50 -5.98 -2.45
N GLU A 109 9.13 -5.75 -3.61
CA GLU A 109 10.35 -4.93 -3.73
C GLU A 109 10.11 -3.45 -3.44
N SER A 110 8.84 -2.99 -3.41
CA SER A 110 8.47 -1.64 -2.97
C SER A 110 8.92 -1.35 -1.53
N ASN A 111 8.95 -2.36 -0.64
CA ASN A 111 9.50 -2.20 0.71
C ASN A 111 10.98 -1.81 0.67
N ASP A 112 11.78 -2.54 -0.12
CA ASP A 112 13.21 -2.28 -0.28
C ASP A 112 13.47 -0.92 -0.95
N ALA A 113 12.64 -0.56 -1.94
CA ALA A 113 12.73 0.72 -2.62
C ALA A 113 12.56 1.89 -1.64
N ILE A 114 11.51 1.84 -0.82
CA ILE A 114 11.23 2.86 0.20
C ILE A 114 12.35 2.90 1.26
N ALA A 115 12.73 1.74 1.80
CA ALA A 115 13.72 1.69 2.88
C ALA A 115 15.11 2.20 2.46
N ARG A 116 15.52 1.95 1.19
CA ARG A 116 16.86 2.30 0.70
C ARG A 116 16.93 3.67 0.05
N HIS A 117 15.85 4.12 -0.59
CA HIS A 117 15.85 5.34 -1.41
C HIS A 117 14.96 6.44 -0.86
N GLY A 118 14.19 6.17 0.20
CA GLY A 118 13.19 7.10 0.72
C GLY A 118 12.08 7.38 -0.30
N TRP A 119 11.47 8.55 -0.19
CA TRP A 119 10.46 9.05 -1.11
C TRP A 119 10.56 10.56 -1.25
N GLN A 120 10.07 11.06 -2.38
CA GLN A 120 9.81 12.49 -2.58
C GLN A 120 8.44 12.83 -1.99
N ALA A 121 8.36 13.90 -1.21
CA ALA A 121 7.10 14.36 -0.63
C ALA A 121 6.12 14.81 -1.73
N ILE A 122 4.85 14.52 -1.55
CA ILE A 122 3.75 15.02 -2.37
C ILE A 122 3.00 16.05 -1.53
N GLU A 123 3.02 17.31 -1.99
CA GLU A 123 2.35 18.41 -1.31
C GLU A 123 1.45 19.20 -2.29
N PRO A 124 0.16 19.39 -1.97
CA PRO A 124 -0.54 18.86 -0.79
C PRO A 124 -0.75 17.33 -0.88
N PRO A 125 -0.94 16.62 0.26
CA PRO A 125 -1.21 15.19 0.26
C PRO A 125 -2.49 14.88 -0.52
N ILE A 126 -2.57 13.69 -1.12
CA ILE A 126 -3.69 13.30 -1.97
C ILE A 126 -4.59 12.31 -1.22
N PRO A 127 -5.86 12.65 -0.93
CA PRO A 127 -6.76 11.74 -0.24
C PRO A 127 -7.01 10.45 -1.04
N VAL A 128 -7.06 9.32 -0.34
CA VAL A 128 -7.40 7.99 -0.89
C VAL A 128 -8.31 7.22 0.07
N ARG A 129 -9.34 6.57 -0.48
CA ARG A 129 -10.29 5.69 0.20
C ARG A 129 -9.79 4.26 0.07
N LEU A 130 -9.78 3.58 1.21
CA LEU A 130 -9.21 2.27 1.39
C LEU A 130 -10.29 1.33 1.97
N GLU A 131 -10.63 0.31 1.20
CA GLU A 131 -11.65 -0.68 1.54
C GLU A 131 -10.99 -1.97 2.04
N PRO A 132 -11.38 -2.54 3.19
CA PRO A 132 -10.73 -3.73 3.73
C PRO A 132 -10.82 -4.92 2.80
N ALA A 133 -9.72 -5.66 2.67
CA ALA A 133 -9.65 -6.80 1.77
C ALA A 133 -8.64 -7.85 2.23
N VAL A 134 -8.89 -9.09 1.80
CA VAL A 134 -7.95 -10.21 1.84
C VAL A 134 -7.50 -10.51 0.41
N PHE A 135 -6.23 -10.86 0.24
CA PHE A 135 -5.60 -11.16 -1.04
C PHE A 135 -4.90 -12.53 -0.96
N PRO A 136 -5.05 -13.39 -1.99
CA PRO A 136 -4.31 -14.64 -2.08
C PRO A 136 -2.83 -14.45 -2.45
#